data_AF-A0A356D6E3-F1
#
_entry.id   AF-A0A356D6E3-F1
#
_cell.length_a   1.000
_cell.length_b   1.000
_cell.length_c   1.000
_cell.angle_alpha   90.00
_cell.angle_beta   90.00
_cell.angle_gamma   90.00
#
_symmetry.space_group_name_H-M   'P 1'
#
loop_
_entity.id
_entity.type
_entity.pdbx_description
1 polymer ?
#
loop_
_entity_poly.entity_id
_entity_poly.type
_entity_poly.pdbx_seq_one_letter_code
_entity_poly.pdbx_strand_id
1 'polypeptide(L)'
;MIDNFKIIDLCLYDIKTSTSNSIDYDDPSIYKARVYKAIGKIIRENRVKNGMSGKDLAIKLKVSQQQISRYERGNNIIDIPRLIYLMTLLEVRPHCLFEEIRNAIISK
;
A
#
# COMPACT_ATOMS: atom_id res chain seq x y z
N MET A 1 30.18 -16.02 0.05
CA MET A 1 29.05 -15.24 -0.51
C MET A 1 27.79 -15.97 -0.13
N ILE A 2 27.01 -15.42 0.79
CA ILE A 2 25.71 -15.98 1.17
C ILE A 2 24.71 -15.39 0.18
N ASP A 3 24.03 -16.25 -0.57
CA ASP A 3 23.01 -15.84 -1.52
C ASP A 3 21.90 -15.09 -0.78
N ASN A 4 21.65 -13.84 -1.18
CA ASN A 4 20.60 -12.97 -0.63
C ASN A 4 19.18 -13.59 -0.68
N PHE A 5 18.99 -14.69 -1.42
CA PHE A 5 17.76 -15.46 -1.47
C PHE A 5 17.52 -16.33 -0.22
N LYS A 6 18.54 -16.62 0.60
CA LYS A 6 18.39 -17.40 1.85
C LYS A 6 17.98 -16.55 3.05
N ILE A 7 18.18 -15.22 3.02
CA ILE A 7 17.82 -14.35 4.16
C ILE A 7 16.29 -14.15 4.24
N ILE A 8 15.58 -14.22 3.12
CA ILE A 8 14.11 -14.10 3.10
C ILE A 8 13.45 -15.31 3.77
N ASP A 9 14.07 -16.48 3.71
CA ASP A 9 13.53 -17.73 4.26
C ASP A 9 13.67 -17.82 5.79
N LEU A 10 14.63 -17.10 6.38
CA LEU A 10 14.83 -17.06 7.85
C LEU A 10 13.79 -16.19 8.56
N CYS A 11 13.35 -15.07 7.96
CA CYS A 11 12.37 -14.18 8.59
C CYS A 11 10.94 -14.75 8.65
N LEU A 12 10.63 -15.81 7.90
CA LEU A 12 9.31 -16.45 7.89
C LEU A 12 9.19 -17.64 8.87
N TYR A 13 10.30 -18.09 9.48
CA TYR A 13 10.29 -19.23 10.40
C TYR A 13 9.88 -18.85 11.83
N ASP A 14 10.28 -17.66 12.30
CA ASP A 14 10.13 -17.27 13.71
C ASP A 14 8.72 -16.78 14.11
N ILE A 15 7.76 -16.75 13.18
CA ILE A 15 6.34 -16.38 13.48
C ILE A 15 5.44 -17.63 13.55
N LYS A 16 5.97 -18.83 13.31
CA LYS A 16 5.19 -20.08 13.35
C LYS A 16 5.05 -20.68 14.75
N THR A 17 4.72 -19.91 15.79
CA THR A 17 4.18 -20.50 17.03
C THR A 17 3.20 -19.56 17.74
N SER A 18 1.95 -20.04 17.89
CA SER A 18 0.91 -19.57 18.82
C SER A 18 -0.18 -18.62 18.31
N THR A 19 -0.87 -18.98 17.22
CA THR A 19 -2.35 -18.97 17.18
C THR A 19 -2.81 -19.75 15.95
N SER A 20 -3.59 -20.80 16.18
CA SER A 20 -4.28 -21.56 15.13
C SER A 20 -5.34 -20.68 14.48
N ASN A 21 -4.98 -20.03 13.37
CA ASN A 21 -5.94 -19.65 12.34
C ASN A 21 -5.30 -19.98 11.00
N SER A 22 -6.02 -20.75 10.19
CA SER A 22 -5.72 -21.06 8.80
C SER A 22 -5.53 -19.76 8.02
N ILE A 23 -4.30 -19.25 7.92
CA ILE A 23 -3.96 -18.26 6.91
C ILE A 23 -3.78 -19.09 5.64
N ASP A 24 -4.90 -19.34 4.97
CA ASP A 24 -4.93 -19.75 3.57
C ASP A 24 -3.97 -18.80 2.84
N TYR A 25 -2.89 -19.34 2.25
CA TYR A 25 -1.96 -18.55 1.45
C TYR A 25 -2.75 -17.99 0.25
N ASP A 26 -3.34 -16.80 0.42
CA ASP A 26 -4.02 -16.07 -0.65
C ASP A 26 -3.06 -15.98 -1.85
N ASP A 27 -3.58 -16.24 -3.06
CA ASP A 27 -2.88 -15.99 -4.31
C ASP A 27 -2.14 -14.64 -4.21
N PRO A 28 -0.79 -14.61 -4.40
CA PRO A 28 0.00 -13.38 -4.31
C PRO A 28 -0.57 -12.21 -5.14
N SER A 29 -1.30 -12.52 -6.22
CA SER A 29 -2.02 -11.55 -7.04
C SER A 29 -3.17 -10.86 -6.29
N ILE A 30 -3.99 -11.63 -5.57
CA ILE A 30 -5.12 -11.13 -4.78
C ILE A 30 -4.64 -10.27 -3.62
N TYR A 31 -3.61 -10.74 -2.89
CA TYR A 31 -2.99 -9.98 -1.81
C TYR A 31 -2.49 -8.62 -2.31
N LYS A 32 -1.72 -8.62 -3.40
CA LYS A 32 -1.19 -7.41 -4.03
C LYS A 32 -2.29 -6.44 -4.45
N ALA A 33 -3.36 -6.95 -5.07
CA ALA A 33 -4.51 -6.14 -5.47
C ALA A 33 -5.20 -5.48 -4.26
N ARG A 34 -5.41 -6.21 -3.16
CA ARG A 34 -5.98 -5.68 -1.91
C ARG A 34 -5.12 -4.56 -1.32
N VAL A 35 -3.81 -4.78 -1.23
CA VAL A 35 -2.85 -3.78 -0.73
C VAL A 35 -2.88 -2.51 -1.60
N TYR A 36 -2.83 -2.65 -2.92
CA TYR A 36 -2.82 -1.48 -3.81
C TYR A 36 -4.13 -0.71 -3.77
N LYS A 37 -5.25 -1.41 -3.64
CA LYS A 37 -6.56 -0.78 -3.49
C LYS A 37 -6.67 -0.02 -2.17
N ALA A 38 -6.14 -0.57 -1.07
CA ALA A 38 -6.06 0.11 0.22
C ALA A 38 -5.21 1.39 0.15
N ILE A 39 -4.01 1.31 -0.45
CA ILE A 39 -3.15 2.48 -0.67
C ILE A 39 -3.87 3.55 -1.51
N GLY A 40 -4.49 3.14 -2.62
CA GLY A 40 -5.24 4.04 -3.50
C GLY A 40 -6.41 4.74 -2.80
N LYS A 41 -7.14 4.01 -1.95
CA LYS A 41 -8.22 4.55 -1.11
C LYS A 41 -7.70 5.64 -0.17
N ILE A 42 -6.62 5.37 0.57
CA ILE A 42 -6.01 6.36 1.48
C ILE A 42 -5.55 7.61 0.74
N ILE A 43 -4.93 7.46 -0.43
CA ILE A 43 -4.50 8.61 -1.25
C ILE A 43 -5.71 9.45 -1.66
N ARG A 44 -6.77 8.81 -2.17
CA ARG A 44 -7.97 9.50 -2.64
C ARG A 44 -8.69 10.23 -1.51
N GLU A 45 -8.92 9.56 -0.39
CA GLU A 45 -9.63 10.12 0.75
C GLU A 45 -8.93 11.36 1.29
N ASN A 46 -7.62 11.29 1.52
CA ASN A 46 -6.86 12.42 2.07
C ASN A 46 -6.68 13.54 1.05
N ARG A 47 -6.55 13.23 -0.25
CA ARG A 47 -6.58 14.25 -1.28
C ARG A 47 -7.89 15.05 -1.26
N VAL A 48 -9.03 14.36 -1.18
CA VAL A 48 -10.35 15.00 -1.16
C VAL A 48 -10.56 15.78 0.14
N LYS A 49 -10.14 15.24 1.29
CA LYS A 49 -10.18 15.96 2.58
C LYS A 49 -9.39 17.28 2.55
N ASN A 50 -8.28 17.29 1.81
CA ASN A 50 -7.45 18.49 1.64
C ASN A 50 -7.95 19.41 0.50
N GLY A 51 -9.16 19.18 -0.05
CA GLY A 51 -9.76 20.02 -1.07
C GLY A 51 -9.06 19.97 -2.44
N MET A 52 -8.21 18.98 -2.69
CA MET A 52 -7.42 18.90 -3.92
C MET A 52 -8.15 18.08 -5.00
N SER A 53 -8.10 18.54 -6.25
CA SER A 53 -8.45 17.72 -7.40
C SER A 53 -7.31 16.73 -7.72
N GLY A 54 -7.60 15.69 -8.51
CA GLY A 54 -6.55 14.78 -8.99
C GLY A 54 -5.47 15.49 -9.82
N LYS A 55 -5.81 16.61 -10.47
CA LYS A 55 -4.87 17.44 -11.23
C LYS A 55 -3.93 18.21 -10.29
N ASP A 56 -4.45 18.73 -9.18
CA ASP A 56 -3.64 19.47 -8.20
C ASP A 56 -2.60 18.57 -7.54
N LEU A 57 -3.01 17.36 -7.16
CA LEU A 57 -2.09 16.37 -6.61
C LEU A 57 -1.02 15.95 -7.64
N ALA A 58 -1.42 15.77 -8.91
CA ALA A 58 -0.50 15.44 -10.00
C ALA A 58 0.58 16.51 -10.20
N ILE A 59 0.19 17.80 -10.14
CA ILE A 59 1.13 18.94 -10.23
C ILE A 59 2.13 18.91 -9.07
N LYS A 60 1.66 18.73 -7.82
CA LYS A 60 2.53 18.65 -6.63
C LYS A 60 3.51 17.48 -6.67
N LEU A 61 3.10 16.36 -7.25
CA LEU A 61 3.94 15.15 -7.42
C LEU A 61 4.77 15.12 -8.69
N LYS A 62 4.59 16.09 -9.59
CA LYS A 62 5.25 16.14 -10.91
C LYS A 62 5.01 14.86 -11.73
N VAL A 63 3.76 14.40 -11.74
CA VAL A 63 3.31 13.22 -12.52
C VAL A 63 2.06 13.58 -13.34
N SER A 64 1.63 12.68 -14.22
CA SER A 64 0.37 12.89 -14.96
C SER A 64 -0.85 12.68 -14.06
N GLN A 65 -1.96 13.36 -14.36
CA GLN A 65 -3.24 13.11 -13.67
C GLN A 65 -3.72 11.66 -13.86
N GLN A 66 -3.45 11.06 -15.02
CA GLN A 66 -3.75 9.65 -15.28
C GLN A 66 -2.98 8.72 -14.33
N GLN A 67 -1.74 9.05 -14.00
CA GLN A 67 -0.93 8.30 -13.04
C GLN A 67 -1.54 8.39 -11.63
N ILE A 68 -1.98 9.57 -11.20
CA ILE A 68 -2.76 9.72 -9.95
C ILE A 68 -4.03 8.87 -9.99
N SER A 69 -4.77 8.88 -11.10
CA SER A 69 -5.96 8.03 -11.26
C SER A 69 -5.65 6.53 -11.16
N ARG A 70 -4.49 6.08 -11.66
CA ARG A 70 -4.06 4.68 -11.52
C ARG A 70 -3.71 4.35 -10.07
N TYR A 71 -3.03 5.25 -9.38
CA TYR A 71 -2.71 5.11 -7.96
C TYR A 71 -3.96 5.00 -7.10
N GLU A 72 -4.92 5.92 -7.27
CA GLU A 72 -6.17 5.89 -6.50
C GLU A 72 -7.03 4.64 -6.74
N ARG A 73 -6.93 4.04 -7.93
CA ARG A 73 -7.64 2.79 -8.27
C ARG A 73 -6.91 1.54 -7.81
N GLY A 74 -5.65 1.63 -7.39
CA GLY A 74 -4.82 0.47 -7.07
C GLY A 74 -4.34 -0.31 -8.30
N ASN A 75 -4.39 0.29 -9.49
CA ASN A 75 -4.03 -0.37 -10.75
C ASN A 75 -2.54 -0.23 -11.12
N ASN A 76 -1.73 0.37 -10.25
CA ASN A 76 -0.30 0.55 -10.47
C ASN A 76 0.49 0.49 -9.15
N ILE A 77 1.73 0.02 -9.26
CA ILE A 77 2.69 -0.02 -8.16
C ILE A 77 3.17 1.41 -7.89
N ILE A 78 3.14 1.79 -6.62
CA ILE A 78 3.80 2.98 -6.11
C ILE A 78 5.04 2.48 -5.36
N ASP A 79 6.22 2.98 -5.70
CA ASP A 79 7.41 2.67 -4.92
C ASP A 79 7.35 3.31 -3.53
N ILE A 80 8.10 2.75 -2.58
CA ILE A 80 8.10 3.24 -1.19
C ILE A 80 8.51 4.71 -1.09
N PRO A 81 9.58 5.20 -1.75
CA PRO A 81 9.94 6.62 -1.67
C PRO A 81 8.82 7.57 -2.13
N ARG A 82 8.13 7.28 -3.24
CA ARG A 82 6.99 8.09 -3.69
C ARG A 82 5.81 7.99 -2.74
N LEU A 83 5.55 6.81 -2.18
CA LEU A 83 4.49 6.62 -1.20
C LEU A 83 4.74 7.47 0.05
N ILE A 84 5.96 7.48 0.59
CA ILE A 84 6.33 8.32 1.73
C ILE A 84 6.16 9.80 1.38
N TYR A 85 6.64 10.24 0.22
CA TYR A 85 6.46 11.63 -0.23
C TYR A 85 4.98 12.01 -0.41
N LEU A 86 4.17 11.12 -0.99
CA LEU A 86 2.71 11.25 -1.10
C LEU A 86 2.07 11.42 0.27
N MET A 87 2.47 10.59 1.25
CA MET A 87 1.94 10.66 2.61
C MET A 87 2.29 11.98 3.28
N THR A 88 3.50 12.50 3.08
CA THR A 88 3.86 13.84 3.57
C THR A 88 3.00 14.93 2.92
N LEU A 89 2.80 14.90 1.60
CA LEU A 89 1.98 15.88 0.89
C LEU A 89 0.50 15.85 1.28
N LEU A 90 0.00 14.67 1.65
CA LEU A 90 -1.40 14.44 2.02
C LEU A 90 -1.62 14.46 3.54
N GLU A 91 -0.57 14.72 4.32
CA GLU A 91 -0.60 14.73 5.80
C GLU A 91 -1.11 13.40 6.40
N VAL A 92 -0.79 12.29 5.73
CA VAL A 92 -1.18 10.95 6.14
C VAL A 92 -0.13 10.36 7.08
N ARG A 93 -0.58 9.97 8.28
CA ARG A 93 0.27 9.25 9.23
C ARG A 93 0.41 7.77 8.81
N PRO A 94 1.59 7.15 8.97
CA PRO A 94 1.80 5.75 8.60
C PRO A 94 0.82 4.75 9.20
N HIS A 95 0.41 4.94 10.46
CA HIS A 95 -0.56 4.03 11.08
C HIS A 95 -1.90 4.01 10.33
N CYS A 96 -2.39 5.14 9.80
CA CYS A 96 -3.64 5.18 9.06
C CYS A 96 -3.56 4.31 7.80
N LEU A 97 -2.41 4.33 7.12
CA LEU A 97 -2.19 3.50 5.93
C LEU A 97 -2.12 2.02 6.29
N PHE A 98 -1.35 1.66 7.32
CA PHE A 98 -1.17 0.26 7.69
C PHE A 98 -2.45 -0.37 8.25
N GLU A 99 -3.27 0.39 8.97
CA GLU A 99 -4.60 -0.08 9.40
C GLU A 99 -5.53 -0.32 8.21
N GLU A 100 -5.54 0.55 7.19
CA GLU A 100 -6.33 0.31 5.98
C GLU A 100 -5.85 -0.94 5.23
N ILE A 101 -4.54 -1.13 5.11
CA ILE A 101 -3.95 -2.32 4.48
C ILE A 101 -4.34 -3.58 5.26
N ARG A 102 -4.19 -3.56 6.59
CA ARG A 102 -4.57 -4.66 7.48
C ARG A 102 -6.04 -5.02 7.29
N ASN A 103 -6.93 -4.03 7.29
CA ASN A 103 -8.36 -4.24 7.11
C ASN A 103 -8.69 -4.84 5.74
N ALA A 104 -8.05 -4.35 4.68
CA ALA A 104 -8.26 -4.86 3.33
C ALA A 104 -7.79 -6.31 3.14
N ILE A 105 -6.85 -6.78 3.96
CA ILE A 105 -6.37 -8.17 3.95
C ILE A 105 -7.27 -9.08 4.81
N ILE A 106 -7.73 -8.59 5.97
CA ILE A 106 -8.48 -9.39 6.95
C ILE A 106 -9.97 -9.51 6.59
N SER A 107 -10.58 -8.52 5.92
CA SER A 107 -12.00 -8.62 5.55
C SER A 107 -12.18 -9.66 4.43
N LYS A 108 -12.64 -10.86 4.80
CA LYS A 108 -13.23 -11.85 3.87
C LYS A 108 -14.56 -11.34 3.33
#